data_AF-A0A960DQ50-F1
#
_entry.id   AF-A0A960DQ50-F1
#
_cell.length_a   1.000
_cell.length_b   1.000
_cell.length_c   1.000
_cell.angle_alpha   90.00
_cell.angle_beta   90.00
_cell.angle_gamma   90.00
#
_symmetry.space_group_name_H-M   'P 1'
#
loop_
_entity.id
_entity.type
_entity.pdbx_description
1 polymer ?
#
loop_
_entity_poly.entity_id
_entity_poly.type
_entity_poly.pdbx_seq_one_letter_code
_entity_poly.pdbx_strand_id
1 'polypeptide(L)'
;MAMSFARPDPSSPNSVASATFAMSRRGFDQGEVRDFLRMLAAELARLQEREKFLERELRMAQRSAPHAAVVLDDEVVTKMLGEETARILQAAREAANQIRTRSEEQAARLVREATDEAQRRREEAEIETSRRRQDATADAEAELEMAKQQGREMVNEARAYRERVLSELSRRRELARQQIE
;
A
#
# COMPACT_ATOMS: atom_id res chain seq x y z
N MET A 1 -75.80 -60.65 34.15
CA MET A 1 -75.14 -59.67 33.27
C MET A 1 -73.71 -59.52 33.74
N ALA A 2 -72.73 -59.96 32.95
CA ALA A 2 -71.32 -59.76 33.26
C ALA A 2 -70.98 -58.29 32.96
N MET A 3 -70.77 -57.48 33.99
CA MET A 3 -70.26 -56.11 33.85
C MET A 3 -68.83 -56.21 33.33
N SER A 4 -68.61 -55.85 32.06
CA SER A 4 -67.27 -55.66 31.50
C SER A 4 -66.67 -54.39 32.12
N PHE A 5 -65.82 -54.55 33.13
CA PHE A 5 -65.03 -53.44 33.65
C PHE A 5 -64.07 -52.99 32.56
N ALA A 6 -64.11 -51.70 32.21
CA ALA A 6 -63.17 -51.14 31.25
C ALA A 6 -61.75 -51.36 31.80
N ARG A 7 -60.88 -51.96 30.98
CA ARG A 7 -59.51 -52.30 31.39
C ARG A 7 -58.79 -50.99 31.76
N PRO A 8 -58.28 -50.85 33.00
CA PRO A 8 -57.65 -49.60 33.44
C PRO A 8 -56.42 -49.29 32.58
N ASP A 9 -56.25 -48.00 32.25
CA ASP A 9 -55.13 -47.52 31.44
C ASP A 9 -53.83 -47.53 32.28
N PRO A 10 -52.82 -48.34 31.92
CA PRO A 10 -51.56 -48.46 32.65
C PRO A 10 -50.66 -47.22 32.55
N SER A 11 -50.93 -46.31 31.61
CA SER A 11 -50.11 -45.12 31.35
C SER A 11 -50.50 -43.88 32.17
N SER A 12 -51.65 -43.93 32.84
CA SER A 12 -52.18 -42.83 33.67
C SER A 12 -52.05 -43.17 35.16
N PRO A 13 -51.30 -42.38 35.96
CA PRO A 13 -51.18 -42.60 37.40
C PRO A 13 -52.54 -42.63 38.12
N ASN A 14 -53.48 -41.77 37.71
CA ASN A 14 -54.83 -41.71 38.29
C ASN A 14 -55.63 -42.98 37.96
N SER A 15 -55.52 -43.50 36.74
CA SER A 15 -56.21 -44.72 36.30
C SER A 15 -55.65 -45.98 36.97
N VAL A 16 -54.35 -46.00 37.26
CA VAL A 16 -53.69 -47.07 38.04
C VAL A 16 -54.13 -47.04 39.50
N ALA A 17 -54.23 -45.85 40.10
CA ALA A 17 -54.65 -45.68 41.49
C ALA A 17 -56.12 -46.07 41.73
N SER A 18 -56.99 -45.86 40.74
CA SER A 18 -58.41 -46.22 40.81
C SER A 18 -58.75 -47.57 40.16
N ALA A 19 -57.76 -48.39 39.81
CA ALA A 19 -57.98 -49.66 39.12
C ALA A 19 -58.79 -50.66 40.00
N THR A 20 -59.84 -51.24 39.41
CA THR A 20 -60.67 -52.28 40.05
C THR A 20 -60.58 -53.59 39.29
N PHE A 21 -60.62 -54.72 40.00
CA PHE A 21 -60.50 -56.07 39.43
C PHE A 21 -61.71 -56.93 39.83
N ALA A 22 -62.03 -57.93 39.01
CA ALA A 22 -63.08 -58.89 39.29
C ALA A 22 -62.77 -59.71 40.56
N MET A 23 -63.81 -60.13 41.28
CA MET A 23 -63.68 -60.95 42.49
C MET A 23 -63.90 -62.44 42.16
N SER A 24 -62.98 -63.29 42.62
CA SER A 24 -63.06 -64.75 42.64
C SER A 24 -63.45 -65.27 44.03
N ARG A 25 -63.71 -66.58 44.16
CA ARG A 25 -64.05 -67.24 45.45
C ARG A 25 -63.04 -67.00 46.59
N ARG A 26 -61.82 -66.56 46.29
CA ARG A 26 -60.74 -66.29 47.27
C ARG A 26 -60.11 -64.89 47.12
N GLY A 27 -60.90 -63.88 46.72
CA GLY A 27 -60.42 -62.49 46.54
C GLY A 27 -60.29 -62.10 45.07
N PHE A 28 -59.53 -61.06 44.73
CA PHE A 28 -59.39 -60.59 43.34
C PHE A 28 -58.90 -61.68 42.36
N ASP A 29 -59.33 -61.58 41.10
CA ASP A 29 -58.86 -62.43 40.03
C ASP A 29 -57.36 -62.21 39.78
N GLN A 30 -56.58 -63.22 40.11
CA GLN A 30 -55.12 -63.17 39.97
C GLN A 30 -54.67 -63.07 38.51
N GLY A 31 -55.45 -63.57 37.54
CA GLY A 31 -55.13 -63.45 36.12
C GLY A 31 -55.23 -62.00 35.66
N GLU A 32 -56.34 -61.34 35.98
CA GLU A 32 -56.60 -59.94 35.63
C GLU A 32 -55.60 -58.99 36.28
N VAL A 33 -55.29 -59.20 37.56
CA VAL A 33 -54.27 -58.42 38.29
C VAL A 33 -52.88 -58.62 37.67
N ARG A 34 -52.49 -59.87 37.36
CA ARG A 34 -51.17 -60.14 36.77
C ARG A 34 -51.03 -59.55 35.38
N ASP A 35 -52.08 -59.57 34.58
CA ASP A 35 -52.07 -58.96 33.25
C ASP A 35 -52.01 -57.44 33.34
N PHE A 36 -52.71 -56.82 34.28
CA PHE A 36 -52.60 -55.39 34.54
C PHE A 36 -51.20 -54.98 35.02
N LEU A 37 -50.64 -55.72 35.98
CA LEU A 37 -49.27 -55.48 36.45
C LEU A 37 -48.23 -55.67 35.34
N ARG A 38 -48.44 -56.61 34.40
CA ARG A 38 -47.58 -56.78 33.23
C ARG A 38 -47.64 -55.57 32.30
N MET A 39 -48.82 -55.01 32.07
CA MET A 39 -48.99 -53.79 31.27
C MET A 39 -48.37 -52.56 31.97
N LEU A 40 -48.59 -52.42 33.28
CA LEU A 40 -47.97 -51.35 34.08
C LEU A 40 -46.44 -51.44 34.06
N ALA A 41 -45.88 -52.65 34.19
CA ALA A 41 -44.44 -52.85 34.11
C ALA A 41 -43.86 -52.46 32.74
N ALA A 42 -44.60 -52.74 31.64
CA ALA A 42 -44.19 -52.35 30.30
C ALA A 42 -44.18 -50.82 30.11
N GLU A 43 -45.19 -50.12 30.62
CA GLU A 43 -45.23 -48.64 30.54
C GLU A 43 -44.16 -47.99 31.44
N LEU A 44 -43.90 -48.53 32.63
CA LEU A 44 -42.80 -48.05 33.48
C LEU A 44 -41.43 -48.24 32.79
N ALA A 45 -41.20 -49.37 32.14
CA ALA A 45 -39.98 -49.60 31.38
C ALA A 45 -39.82 -48.60 30.22
N ARG A 46 -40.91 -48.33 29.48
CA ARG A 46 -40.93 -47.33 28.39
C ARG A 46 -40.63 -45.92 28.90
N LEU A 47 -41.21 -45.51 30.03
CA LEU A 47 -40.95 -44.19 30.62
C LEU A 47 -39.50 -44.05 31.10
N GLN A 48 -38.95 -45.09 31.74
CA GLN A 48 -37.53 -45.12 32.15
C GLN A 48 -36.58 -45.02 30.95
N GLU A 49 -36.89 -45.67 29.83
CA GLU A 49 -36.10 -45.54 28.60
C GLU A 49 -36.17 -44.12 28.02
N ARG A 50 -37.36 -43.51 28.03
CA ARG A 50 -37.57 -42.14 27.56
C ARG A 50 -36.87 -41.11 28.43
N GLU A 51 -36.91 -41.27 29.74
CA GLU A 51 -36.18 -40.43 30.69
C GLU A 51 -34.68 -40.51 30.42
N LYS A 52 -34.10 -41.71 30.34
CA LYS A 52 -32.69 -41.90 30.00
C LYS A 52 -32.31 -41.29 28.65
N PHE A 53 -33.20 -41.34 27.67
CA PHE A 53 -32.99 -40.70 26.37
C PHE A 53 -32.96 -39.17 26.51
N LEU A 54 -33.95 -38.58 27.17
CA LEU A 54 -34.03 -37.14 27.39
C LEU A 54 -32.88 -36.61 28.25
N GLU A 55 -32.44 -37.36 29.25
CA GLU A 55 -31.24 -37.01 30.04
C GLU A 55 -29.97 -37.00 29.18
N ARG A 56 -29.83 -37.96 28.25
CA ARG A 56 -28.71 -37.97 27.30
C ARG A 56 -28.79 -36.78 26.35
N GLU A 57 -29.97 -36.49 25.80
CA GLU A 57 -30.16 -35.32 24.94
C GLU A 57 -29.90 -34.02 25.68
N LEU A 58 -30.35 -33.88 26.93
CA LEU A 58 -30.09 -32.72 27.75
C LEU A 58 -28.58 -32.55 28.00
N ARG A 59 -27.87 -33.62 28.33
CA ARG A 59 -26.40 -33.58 28.50
C ARG A 59 -25.69 -33.23 27.20
N MET A 60 -26.15 -33.74 26.06
CA MET A 60 -25.60 -33.39 24.75
C MET A 60 -25.88 -31.94 24.40
N ALA A 61 -27.11 -31.46 24.61
CA ALA A 61 -27.49 -30.07 24.39
C ALA A 61 -26.74 -29.13 25.33
N GLN A 62 -26.50 -29.51 26.59
CA GLN A 62 -25.70 -28.72 27.53
C GLN A 62 -24.20 -28.68 27.18
N ARG A 63 -23.68 -29.74 26.54
CA ARG A 63 -22.28 -29.77 26.05
C ARG A 63 -22.12 -29.06 24.70
N SER A 64 -23.15 -29.12 23.86
CA SER A 64 -23.17 -28.54 22.51
C SER A 64 -23.67 -27.10 22.50
N ALA A 65 -24.45 -26.67 23.51
CA ALA A 65 -24.66 -25.27 23.78
C ALA A 65 -23.28 -24.70 24.10
N PRO A 66 -22.69 -23.89 23.20
CA PRO A 66 -21.53 -23.15 23.60
C PRO A 66 -21.98 -22.30 24.78
N HIS A 67 -21.07 -22.01 25.70
CA HIS A 67 -21.15 -20.91 26.63
C HIS A 67 -21.25 -19.53 25.92
N ALA A 68 -22.06 -19.42 24.87
CA ALA A 68 -22.26 -18.26 24.01
C ALA A 68 -22.87 -17.06 24.74
N ALA A 69 -23.29 -17.22 25.99
CA ALA A 69 -23.94 -16.17 26.77
C ALA A 69 -23.23 -15.83 28.09
N VAL A 70 -22.10 -16.46 28.43
CA VAL A 70 -21.31 -16.05 29.60
C VAL A 70 -20.05 -15.35 29.10
N VAL A 71 -20.22 -14.08 28.75
CA VAL A 71 -19.23 -13.02 29.00
C VAL A 71 -17.94 -13.15 28.17
N LEU A 72 -17.98 -12.78 26.87
CA LEU A 72 -16.96 -11.84 26.44
C LEU A 72 -17.18 -10.61 27.32
N ASP A 73 -16.36 -10.44 28.33
CA ASP A 73 -16.45 -9.30 29.23
C ASP A 73 -16.28 -8.05 28.37
N ASP A 74 -17.36 -7.30 28.14
CA ASP A 74 -17.36 -6.09 27.32
C ASP A 74 -16.26 -5.12 27.79
N GLU A 75 -15.92 -5.15 29.09
CA GLU A 75 -14.81 -4.40 29.66
C GLU A 75 -13.45 -4.88 29.16
N VAL A 76 -13.22 -6.20 29.12
CA VAL A 76 -11.99 -6.81 28.57
C VAL A 76 -11.87 -6.56 27.07
N VAL A 77 -12.96 -6.67 26.32
CA VAL A 77 -12.97 -6.39 24.86
C VAL A 77 -12.64 -4.92 24.59
N THR A 78 -13.27 -3.99 25.32
CA THR A 78 -13.01 -2.56 25.20
C THR A 78 -11.56 -2.21 25.55
N LYS A 79 -11.01 -2.82 26.61
CA LYS A 79 -9.61 -2.65 27.00
C LYS A 79 -8.65 -3.15 25.92
N MET A 80 -8.86 -4.37 25.39
CA MET A 80 -8.02 -4.92 24.33
C MET A 80 -8.09 -4.08 23.05
N LEU A 81 -9.27 -3.55 22.71
CA LEU A 81 -9.43 -2.64 21.57
C LEU A 81 -8.72 -1.30 21.81
N GLY A 82 -8.77 -0.77 23.04
CA GLY A 82 -8.03 0.44 23.43
C GLY A 82 -6.51 0.25 23.35
N GLU A 83 -6.00 -0.88 23.82
CA GLU A 83 -4.59 -1.24 23.70
C GLU A 83 -4.16 -1.41 22.24
N GLU A 84 -4.98 -2.08 21.43
CA GLU A 84 -4.69 -2.29 20.01
C GLU A 84 -4.74 -0.98 19.20
N THR A 85 -5.71 -0.11 19.47
CA THR A 85 -5.78 1.21 18.84
C THR A 85 -4.59 2.09 19.25
N ALA A 86 -4.15 2.03 20.51
CA ALA A 86 -2.94 2.71 20.96
C ALA A 86 -1.69 2.17 20.23
N ARG A 87 -1.56 0.85 20.08
CA ARG A 87 -0.47 0.21 19.31
C ARG A 87 -0.46 0.67 17.84
N ILE A 88 -1.63 0.68 17.18
CA ILE A 88 -1.75 1.14 15.79
C ILE A 88 -1.36 2.62 15.67
N LEU A 89 -1.84 3.48 16.57
CA LEU A 89 -1.49 4.90 16.57
C LEU A 89 0.00 5.14 16.78
N GLN A 90 0.63 4.35 17.68
CA GLN A 90 2.07 4.42 17.89
C GLN A 90 2.83 3.99 16.62
N ALA A 91 2.49 2.85 16.04
CA ALA A 91 3.10 2.37 14.79
C ALA A 91 2.92 3.38 13.64
N ALA A 92 1.75 3.99 13.52
CA ALA A 92 1.47 5.02 12.53
C ALA A 92 2.34 6.28 12.75
N ARG A 93 2.53 6.71 14.00
CA ARG A 93 3.40 7.85 14.34
C ARG A 93 4.87 7.54 14.06
N GLU A 94 5.33 6.35 14.39
CA GLU A 94 6.69 5.90 14.08
C GLU A 94 6.93 5.83 12.58
N ALA A 95 5.99 5.26 11.81
CA ALA A 95 6.05 5.23 10.36
C ALA A 95 6.06 6.65 9.76
N ALA A 96 5.19 7.54 10.23
CA ALA A 96 5.15 8.94 9.78
C ALA A 96 6.48 9.66 10.06
N ASN A 97 7.08 9.44 11.24
CA ASN A 97 8.39 9.99 11.57
C ASN A 97 9.49 9.46 10.65
N GLN A 98 9.51 8.14 10.39
CA GLN A 98 10.47 7.54 9.47
C GLN A 98 10.32 8.09 8.04
N ILE A 99 9.09 8.24 7.56
CA ILE A 99 8.82 8.84 6.26
C ILE A 99 9.37 10.26 6.22
N ARG A 100 9.05 11.09 7.23
CA ARG A 100 9.53 12.46 7.32
C ARG A 100 11.06 12.53 7.30
N THR A 101 11.75 11.78 8.14
CA THR A 101 13.22 11.78 8.19
C THR A 101 13.83 11.35 6.86
N ARG A 102 13.31 10.28 6.23
CA ARG A 102 13.80 9.84 4.92
C ARG A 102 13.56 10.88 3.83
N SER A 103 12.40 11.52 3.83
CA SER A 103 12.08 12.59 2.88
C SER A 103 12.98 13.80 3.07
N GLU A 104 13.25 14.21 4.30
CA GLU A 104 14.17 15.30 4.62
C GLU A 104 15.61 14.98 4.16
N GLU A 105 16.09 13.76 4.42
CA GLU A 105 17.40 13.30 3.96
C GLU A 105 17.51 13.26 2.44
N GLN A 106 16.47 12.74 1.75
CA GLN A 106 16.42 12.69 0.29
C GLN A 106 16.37 14.09 -0.32
N ALA A 107 15.55 14.99 0.24
CA ALA A 107 15.50 16.38 -0.20
C ALA A 107 16.85 17.08 -0.01
N ALA A 108 17.49 16.90 1.15
CA ALA A 108 18.81 17.46 1.43
C ALA A 108 19.92 16.90 0.51
N ARG A 109 19.81 15.63 0.09
CA ARG A 109 20.72 15.05 -0.92
C ARG A 109 20.46 15.65 -2.30
N LEU A 110 19.20 15.69 -2.74
CA LEU A 110 18.80 16.26 -4.03
C LEU A 110 19.25 17.72 -4.17
N VAL A 111 19.06 18.54 -3.14
CA VAL A 111 19.47 19.95 -3.15
C VAL A 111 20.99 20.09 -3.27
N ARG A 112 21.76 19.26 -2.55
CA ARG A 112 23.22 19.25 -2.66
C ARG A 112 23.67 18.83 -4.06
N GLU A 113 23.14 17.73 -4.58
CA GLU A 113 23.47 17.24 -5.92
C GLU A 113 23.15 18.26 -7.01
N ALA A 114 21.96 18.90 -6.93
CA ALA A 114 21.56 19.95 -7.85
C ALA A 114 22.44 21.19 -7.75
N THR A 115 22.87 21.55 -6.54
CA THR A 115 23.79 22.69 -6.31
C THR A 115 25.17 22.40 -6.88
N ASP A 116 25.71 21.21 -6.62
CA ASP A 116 27.00 20.79 -7.14
C ASP A 116 26.98 20.69 -8.67
N GLU A 117 25.89 20.19 -9.25
CA GLU A 117 25.73 20.13 -10.70
C GLU A 117 25.59 21.53 -11.31
N ALA A 118 24.81 22.41 -10.69
CA ALA A 118 24.69 23.80 -11.14
C ALA A 118 26.05 24.51 -11.10
N GLN A 119 26.86 24.26 -10.07
CA GLN A 119 28.21 24.81 -9.97
C GLN A 119 29.12 24.27 -11.08
N ARG A 120 29.15 22.95 -11.29
CA ARG A 120 29.93 22.35 -12.40
C ARG A 120 29.56 22.94 -13.76
N ARG A 121 28.25 23.04 -14.06
CA ARG A 121 27.78 23.63 -15.31
C ARG A 121 28.19 25.10 -15.47
N ARG A 122 28.22 25.87 -14.37
CA ARG A 122 28.70 27.26 -14.39
C ARG A 122 30.20 27.32 -14.70
N GLU A 123 31.00 26.52 -14.02
CA GLU A 123 32.45 26.45 -14.24
C GLU A 123 32.77 26.04 -15.69
N GLU A 124 32.08 25.02 -16.22
CA GLU A 124 32.22 24.60 -17.61
C GLU A 124 31.86 25.73 -18.60
N ALA A 125 30.74 26.43 -18.37
CA ALA A 125 30.32 27.55 -19.20
C ALA A 125 31.30 28.73 -19.11
N GLU A 126 31.87 29.02 -17.94
CA GLU A 126 32.89 30.06 -17.75
C GLU A 126 34.19 29.71 -18.51
N ILE A 127 34.62 28.46 -18.46
CA ILE A 127 35.79 27.99 -19.23
C ILE A 127 35.52 28.11 -20.72
N GLU A 128 34.36 27.67 -21.19
CA GLU A 128 34.00 27.73 -22.61
C GLU A 128 33.89 29.17 -23.11
N THR A 129 33.22 30.05 -22.36
CA THR A 129 33.11 31.47 -22.72
C THR A 129 34.46 32.17 -22.71
N SER A 130 35.34 31.84 -21.76
CA SER A 130 36.72 32.33 -21.75
C SER A 130 37.49 31.88 -22.99
N ARG A 131 37.39 30.61 -23.37
CA ARG A 131 38.04 30.08 -24.59
C ARG A 131 37.53 30.78 -25.84
N ARG A 132 36.21 30.84 -26.04
CA ARG A 132 35.60 31.52 -27.19
C ARG A 132 36.00 32.98 -27.27
N ARG A 133 36.13 33.66 -26.13
CA ARG A 133 36.59 35.05 -26.09
C ARG A 133 38.05 35.17 -26.51
N GLN A 134 38.93 34.27 -26.02
CA GLN A 134 40.34 34.24 -26.41
C GLN A 134 40.51 33.97 -27.90
N ASP A 135 39.79 32.98 -28.43
CA ASP A 135 39.81 32.65 -29.87
C ASP A 135 39.34 33.85 -30.71
N ALA A 136 38.21 34.45 -30.36
CA ALA A 136 37.68 35.62 -31.06
C ALA A 136 38.63 36.83 -30.99
N THR A 137 39.33 37.03 -29.86
CA THR A 137 40.35 38.10 -29.77
C THR A 137 41.56 37.80 -30.64
N ALA A 138 42.03 36.55 -30.68
CA ALA A 138 43.17 36.15 -31.50
C ALA A 138 42.85 36.29 -33.00
N ASP A 139 41.65 35.89 -33.42
CA ASP A 139 41.18 36.04 -34.80
C ASP A 139 41.10 37.52 -35.20
N ALA A 140 40.52 38.37 -34.34
CA ALA A 140 40.44 39.81 -34.59
C ALA A 140 41.83 40.47 -34.67
N GLU A 141 42.77 40.05 -33.83
CA GLU A 141 44.16 40.52 -33.88
C GLU A 141 44.85 40.09 -35.19
N ALA A 142 44.65 38.84 -35.62
CA ALA A 142 45.18 38.33 -36.87
C ALA A 142 44.63 39.09 -38.08
N GLU A 143 43.32 39.35 -38.11
CA GLU A 143 42.67 40.17 -39.16
C GLU A 143 43.22 41.60 -39.19
N LEU A 144 43.40 42.22 -38.01
CA LEU A 144 43.97 43.55 -37.92
C LEU A 144 45.41 43.61 -38.45
N GLU A 145 46.24 42.63 -38.12
CA GLU A 145 47.62 42.56 -38.64
C GLU A 145 47.65 42.31 -40.15
N MET A 146 46.78 41.45 -40.68
CA MET A 146 46.63 41.29 -42.13
C MET A 146 46.23 42.60 -42.81
N ALA A 147 45.25 43.32 -42.27
CA ALA A 147 44.81 44.60 -42.81
C ALA A 147 45.92 45.67 -42.76
N LYS A 148 46.70 45.73 -41.66
CA LYS A 148 47.86 46.62 -41.55
C LYS A 148 48.91 46.29 -42.60
N GLN A 149 49.20 45.01 -42.82
CA GLN A 149 50.17 44.56 -43.81
C GLN A 149 49.73 44.94 -45.23
N GLN A 150 48.48 44.65 -45.59
CA GLN A 150 47.91 45.07 -46.88
C GLN A 150 47.93 46.59 -47.06
N GLY A 151 47.63 47.36 -46.01
CA GLY A 151 47.72 48.81 -46.05
C GLY A 151 49.14 49.31 -46.31
N ARG A 152 50.16 48.68 -45.71
CA ARG A 152 51.58 49.00 -45.97
C ARG A 152 51.98 48.67 -47.40
N GLU A 153 51.58 47.51 -47.89
CA GLU A 153 51.83 47.08 -49.28
C GLU A 153 51.21 48.06 -50.28
N MET A 154 49.94 48.43 -50.09
CA MET A 154 49.24 49.41 -50.94
C MET A 154 49.93 50.78 -50.94
N VAL A 155 50.39 51.26 -49.79
CA VAL A 155 51.14 52.54 -49.70
C VAL A 155 52.48 52.44 -50.43
N ASN A 156 53.19 51.32 -50.30
CA ASN A 156 54.46 51.09 -51.00
C ASN A 156 54.24 51.04 -52.52
N GLU A 157 53.20 50.34 -52.99
CA GLU A 157 52.82 50.29 -54.40
C GLU A 157 52.48 51.68 -54.95
N ALA A 158 51.70 52.47 -54.21
CA ALA A 158 51.35 53.83 -54.60
C ALA A 158 52.59 54.74 -54.68
N ARG A 159 53.54 54.61 -53.75
CA ARG A 159 54.83 55.33 -53.80
C ARG A 159 55.65 54.92 -55.03
N ALA A 160 55.79 53.63 -55.28
CA ALA A 160 56.51 53.10 -56.43
C ALA A 160 55.85 53.50 -57.77
N TYR A 161 54.52 53.57 -57.82
CA TYR A 161 53.79 54.07 -58.98
C TYR A 161 54.05 55.57 -59.19
N ARG A 162 53.96 56.39 -58.13
CA ARG A 162 54.27 57.83 -58.19
C ARG A 162 55.69 58.08 -58.68
N GLU A 163 56.68 57.35 -58.16
CA GLU A 163 58.08 57.49 -58.57
C GLU A 163 58.27 57.17 -60.07
N ARG A 164 57.65 56.08 -60.55
CA ARG A 164 57.63 55.74 -61.98
C ARG A 164 56.99 56.83 -62.85
N VAL A 165 55.88 57.42 -62.40
CA VAL A 165 55.23 58.51 -63.14
C VAL A 165 56.11 59.77 -63.16
N LEU A 166 56.73 60.12 -62.03
CA LEU A 166 57.60 61.29 -61.96
C LEU A 166 58.88 61.13 -62.80
N SER A 167 59.47 59.94 -62.84
CA SER A 167 60.64 59.67 -63.69
C SER A 167 60.29 59.72 -65.18
N GLU A 168 59.16 59.14 -65.57
CA GLU A 168 58.65 59.20 -66.94
C GLU A 168 58.31 60.64 -67.37
N LEU A 169 57.66 61.43 -66.51
CA LEU A 169 57.40 62.85 -66.76
C LEU A 169 58.69 63.66 -66.90
N SER A 170 59.70 63.38 -66.07
CA SER A 170 61.00 64.04 -66.13
C SER A 170 61.72 63.74 -67.44
N ARG A 171 61.69 62.47 -67.88
CA ARG A 171 62.24 62.02 -69.16
C ARG A 171 61.55 62.70 -70.34
N ARG A 172 60.21 62.78 -70.33
CA ARG A 172 59.45 63.48 -71.38
C ARG A 172 59.79 64.96 -71.44
N ARG A 173 59.94 65.61 -70.28
CA ARG A 173 60.34 67.02 -70.21
C ARG A 173 61.73 67.26 -70.80
N GLU A 174 62.68 66.36 -70.54
CA GLU A 174 64.04 66.47 -71.07
C GLU A 174 64.09 66.27 -72.59
N LEU A 175 63.38 65.26 -73.10
CA LEU A 175 63.21 65.05 -74.56
C LEU A 175 62.56 66.26 -75.24
N ALA A 176 61.53 66.85 -74.62
CA ALA A 176 60.87 68.04 -75.15
C ALA A 176 61.81 69.27 -75.18
N ARG A 177 62.73 69.41 -74.20
CA ARG A 177 63.73 70.49 -74.22
C ARG A 177 64.74 70.30 -75.36
N GLN A 178 65.23 69.08 -75.57
CA GLN A 178 66.14 68.76 -76.67
C GLN A 178 65.54 69.00 -78.07
N GLN A 179 64.22 69.04 -78.20
CA GLN A 179 63.54 69.34 -79.46
C GLN A 179 63.38 70.85 -79.72
N ILE A 180 63.61 71.70 -78.72
CA ILE A 180 63.43 73.16 -78.78
C ILE A 180 64.78 73.91 -78.87
N GLU A 181 65.87 73.31 -78.38
CA GLU A 181 67.26 73.73 -78.64
C GLU A 181 67.78 73.23 -79.99
#